data_AF-A0A7S1RPP1-F1
#
_entry.id   AF-A0A7S1RPP1-F1
#
_cell.length_a   1.000
_cell.length_b   1.000
_cell.length_c   1.000
_cell.angle_alpha   90.00
_cell.angle_beta   90.00
_cell.angle_gamma   90.00
#
_symmetry.space_group_name_H-M   'P 1'
#
loop_
_entity.id
_entity.type
_entity.pdbx_description
1 polymer ?
#
loop_
_entity_poly.entity_id
_entity_poly.type
_entity_poly.pdbx_seq_one_letter_code
_entity_poly.pdbx_strand_id
1 'polypeptide(L)'
;LASNEGVAFLHWRRSLAKLEEHEDLVMTPYERNLDFWRQLWRCVERSGLLVQILDSRDPEFYRSQDLERYVKHFPGKQHLLLLNKADFLSPDLRQRWAAYFRERGVDVLFFSALREL
;
A
#
# COMPACT_ATOMS: atom_id res chain seq x y z
N LEU A 1 -15.44 -12.12 16.55
CA LEU A 1 -14.38 -11.43 15.75
C LEU A 1 -13.94 -12.28 14.55
N ALA A 2 -13.30 -13.44 14.75
CA ALA A 2 -12.81 -14.29 13.64
C ALA A 2 -13.89 -14.75 12.62
N SER A 3 -15.13 -14.97 13.07
CA SER A 3 -16.26 -15.30 12.17
C SER A 3 -16.68 -14.10 11.31
N ASN A 4 -16.69 -12.89 11.85
CA ASN A 4 -17.05 -11.67 11.12
C ASN A 4 -16.00 -11.28 10.08
N GLU A 5 -14.71 -11.46 10.41
CA GLU A 5 -13.59 -11.28 9.48
C GLU A 5 -13.71 -12.21 8.27
N GLY A 6 -14.06 -13.48 8.49
CA GLY A 6 -14.24 -14.45 7.42
C GLY A 6 -15.41 -14.09 6.49
N VAL A 7 -16.52 -13.62 7.05
CA VAL A 7 -17.68 -13.15 6.28
C VAL A 7 -17.33 -11.90 5.47
N ALA A 8 -16.65 -10.92 6.08
CA ALA A 8 -16.23 -9.70 5.41
C ALA A 8 -15.28 -10.00 4.24
N PHE A 9 -14.30 -10.89 4.45
CA PHE A 9 -13.36 -11.32 3.41
C PHE A 9 -14.06 -12.04 2.26
N LEU A 10 -15.01 -12.94 2.55
CA LEU A 10 -15.79 -13.63 1.52
C LEU A 10 -16.63 -12.64 0.71
N HIS A 11 -17.25 -11.66 1.37
CA HIS A 11 -18.03 -10.62 0.70
C HIS A 11 -17.13 -9.77 -0.22
N TRP A 12 -15.98 -9.32 0.28
CA TRP A 12 -15.00 -8.58 -0.51
C TRP A 12 -14.55 -9.37 -1.76
N ARG A 13 -14.21 -10.66 -1.61
CA ARG A 13 -13.85 -11.52 -2.75
C ARG A 13 -14.97 -11.68 -3.77
N ARG A 14 -16.23 -11.77 -3.32
CA ARG A 14 -17.39 -11.81 -4.23
C ARG A 14 -17.57 -10.51 -5.00
N SER A 15 -17.34 -9.36 -4.36
CA SER A 15 -17.37 -8.05 -5.03
C SER A 15 -16.30 -7.95 -6.11
N LEU A 16 -15.10 -8.48 -5.84
CA LEU A 16 -14.01 -8.52 -6.81
C LEU A 16 -14.32 -9.42 -8.03
N ALA A 17 -14.86 -10.62 -7.80
CA ALA A 17 -15.23 -11.53 -8.89
C ALA A 17 -16.29 -10.92 -9.82
N LYS A 18 -17.24 -10.16 -9.25
CA LYS A 18 -18.24 -9.42 -10.05
C LYS A 18 -17.60 -8.34 -10.92
N LEU A 19 -16.57 -7.65 -10.43
CA LEU A 19 -15.86 -6.63 -11.20
C LEU A 19 -15.10 -7.25 -12.39
N GLU A 20 -14.46 -8.40 -12.18
CA GLU A 20 -13.79 -9.15 -13.26
C GLU A 20 -14.77 -9.58 -14.36
N GLU A 21 -15.95 -10.08 -13.98
CA GLU A 21 -16.96 -10.55 -14.94
C GLU A 21 -17.60 -9.42 -15.75
N HIS A 22 -17.78 -8.23 -15.15
CA HIS A 22 -18.56 -7.16 -15.75
C HIS A 22 -17.75 -6.14 -16.56
N GLU A 23 -16.47 -5.92 -16.24
CA GLU A 23 -15.70 -4.81 -16.82
C GLU A 23 -14.53 -5.22 -17.73
N ASP A 24 -14.39 -6.51 -18.07
CA ASP A 24 -13.25 -7.06 -18.84
C ASP A 24 -11.88 -6.59 -18.28
N LEU A 25 -11.84 -6.39 -16.96
CA LEU A 25 -10.65 -5.92 -16.25
C LEU A 25 -9.79 -7.12 -15.87
N VAL A 26 -8.50 -7.04 -16.22
CA VAL A 26 -7.49 -7.96 -15.68
C VAL A 26 -7.09 -7.46 -14.30
N MET A 27 -7.59 -8.09 -13.25
CA MET A 27 -7.16 -7.78 -11.90
C MET A 27 -5.74 -8.24 -11.64
N THR A 28 -4.97 -7.40 -10.95
CA THR A 28 -3.69 -7.80 -10.38
C THR A 28 -3.90 -8.95 -9.40
N PRO A 29 -3.07 -10.01 -9.42
CA PRO A 29 -3.16 -11.09 -8.47
C PRO A 29 -3.14 -10.58 -7.03
N TYR A 30 -4.00 -11.15 -6.18
CA TYR A 30 -4.12 -10.79 -4.78
C TYR A 30 -4.10 -12.05 -3.89
N GLU A 31 -3.76 -11.87 -2.62
CA GLU A 31 -3.72 -12.96 -1.64
C GLU A 31 -5.13 -13.47 -1.30
N ARG A 32 -5.35 -14.78 -1.45
CA ARG A 32 -6.65 -15.44 -1.23
C ARG A 32 -6.76 -16.07 0.16
N ASN A 33 -5.66 -16.18 0.89
CA ASN A 33 -5.61 -16.68 2.25
C ASN A 33 -5.94 -15.55 3.25
N LEU A 34 -7.02 -15.75 4.01
CA LEU A 34 -7.48 -14.82 5.03
C LEU A 34 -6.43 -14.56 6.13
N ASP A 35 -5.57 -15.52 6.44
CA ASP A 35 -4.62 -15.38 7.55
C ASP A 35 -3.54 -14.32 7.24
N PHE A 36 -3.19 -14.11 5.98
CA PHE A 36 -2.32 -13.00 5.58
C PHE A 36 -2.99 -11.64 5.80
N TRP A 37 -4.28 -11.52 5.43
CA TRP A 37 -5.04 -10.29 5.67
C TRP A 37 -5.22 -10.00 7.16
N ARG A 38 -5.40 -11.03 7.99
CA ARG A 38 -5.40 -10.89 9.45
C ARG A 38 -4.09 -10.35 9.99
N GLN A 39 -2.95 -10.77 9.44
CA GLN A 39 -1.65 -10.22 9.82
C GLN A 39 -1.56 -8.73 9.48
N LEU A 40 -2.02 -8.33 8.29
CA LEU A 40 -2.09 -6.92 7.90
C LEU A 40 -2.98 -6.11 8.87
N TRP A 41 -4.20 -6.56 9.15
CA TRP A 41 -5.11 -5.86 10.07
C TRP A 41 -4.50 -5.70 11.46
N ARG A 42 -3.92 -6.77 12.02
CA ARG A 42 -3.23 -6.72 13.32
C ARG A 42 -2.02 -5.77 13.32
N CYS A 43 -1.28 -5.71 12.22
CA CYS A 43 -0.16 -4.77 12.06
C CYS A 43 -0.66 -3.32 12.06
N VAL A 44 -1.71 -3.02 11.31
CA VAL A 44 -2.32 -1.69 11.28
C VAL A 44 -2.87 -1.32 12.65
N GLU A 45 -3.60 -2.21 13.32
CA GLU A 45 -4.18 -1.96 14.64
C GLU A 45 -3.12 -1.62 15.70
N ARG A 46 -1.97 -2.31 15.69
CA ARG A 46 -0.93 -2.16 16.72
C ARG A 46 0.10 -1.06 16.43
N SER A 47 0.20 -0.57 15.20
CA SER A 47 1.21 0.43 14.80
C SER A 47 0.72 1.88 14.98
N GLY A 48 1.62 2.78 15.37
CA GLY A 48 1.37 4.23 15.30
C GLY A 48 1.69 4.82 13.92
N LEU A 49 2.66 4.22 13.22
CA LEU A 49 3.09 4.58 11.87
C LEU A 49 3.14 3.32 11.02
N LEU A 50 2.41 3.32 9.89
CA LEU A 50 2.53 2.29 8.86
C LEU A 50 3.46 2.80 7.75
N VAL A 51 4.48 2.03 7.40
CA VAL A 51 5.39 2.33 6.30
C VAL A 51 5.11 1.37 5.14
N GLN A 52 4.74 1.91 3.98
CA GLN A 52 4.56 1.14 2.76
C GLN A 52 5.83 1.23 1.91
N ILE A 53 6.50 0.10 1.75
CA ILE A 53 7.74 0.00 0.97
C ILE A 53 7.37 -0.22 -0.50
N LEU A 54 7.86 0.65 -1.37
CA LEU A 54 7.58 0.65 -2.80
C LEU A 54 8.88 0.52 -3.61
N ASP A 55 8.79 -0.01 -4.83
CA ASP A 55 9.88 0.08 -5.79
C ASP A 55 9.88 1.49 -6.42
N SER A 56 10.99 2.21 -6.29
CA SER A 56 11.09 3.62 -6.72
C SER A 56 11.02 3.82 -8.24
N ARG A 57 11.13 2.75 -9.04
CA ARG A 57 11.06 2.84 -10.51
C ARG A 57 9.64 3.12 -11.03
N ASP A 58 8.62 2.66 -10.31
CA ASP A 58 7.21 2.94 -10.63
C ASP A 58 6.39 3.03 -9.33
N PRO A 59 6.58 4.12 -8.56
CA PRO A 59 6.03 4.21 -7.22
C PRO A 59 4.50 4.28 -7.20
N GLU A 60 3.86 4.85 -8.21
CA GLU A 60 2.39 4.95 -8.25
C GLU A 60 1.74 3.58 -8.51
N PHE A 61 2.35 2.74 -9.35
CA PHE A 61 1.85 1.38 -9.60
C PHE A 61 1.86 0.49 -8.35
N TYR A 62 2.94 0.56 -7.55
CA TYR A 62 3.06 -0.27 -6.34
C TYR A 62 2.32 0.31 -5.12
N ARG A 63 1.86 1.55 -5.20
CA ARG A 63 1.21 2.26 -4.10
C ARG A 63 -0.24 1.80 -3.93
N SER A 64 -0.63 1.51 -2.69
CA SER A 64 -2.04 1.22 -2.36
C SER A 64 -2.70 2.41 -1.67
N GLN A 65 -3.41 3.23 -2.45
CA GLN A 65 -4.16 4.38 -1.92
C GLN A 65 -5.34 3.95 -1.02
N ASP A 66 -5.86 2.74 -1.21
CA ASP A 66 -6.92 2.20 -0.35
C ASP A 66 -6.37 1.83 1.04
N LEU A 67 -5.14 1.31 1.12
CA LEU A 67 -4.48 1.08 2.41
C LEU A 67 -4.23 2.40 3.14
N GLU A 68 -3.80 3.45 2.43
CA GLU A 68 -3.65 4.79 3.00
C GLU A 68 -4.93 5.32 3.60
N ARG A 69 -6.03 5.24 2.82
CA ARG A 69 -7.36 5.63 3.28
C ARG A 69 -7.75 4.81 4.50
N TYR A 70 -7.59 3.48 4.45
CA TYR A 70 -7.89 2.61 5.58
C TYR A 70 -7.14 3.01 6.86
N VAL A 71 -5.83 3.26 6.80
CA VAL A 71 -5.05 3.73 7.96
C VAL A 71 -5.56 5.07 8.48
N LYS A 72 -5.88 6.02 7.60
CA LYS A 72 -6.41 7.34 7.96
C LYS A 72 -7.77 7.30 8.69
N HIS A 73 -8.52 6.20 8.60
CA HIS A 73 -9.76 6.04 9.38
C HIS A 73 -9.47 5.85 10.89
N PHE A 74 -8.25 5.48 11.27
CA PHE A 74 -7.86 5.30 12.67
C PHE A 74 -7.20 6.59 13.19
N PRO A 75 -7.78 7.25 14.21
CA PRO A 75 -7.24 8.49 14.72
C PRO A 75 -5.85 8.30 15.31
N GLY A 76 -4.95 9.25 15.02
CA GLY A 76 -3.58 9.26 15.52
C GLY A 76 -2.61 8.30 14.80
N LYS A 77 -3.07 7.53 13.80
CA LYS A 77 -2.19 6.72 12.97
C LYS A 77 -1.65 7.53 11.79
N GLN A 78 -0.39 7.31 11.46
CA GLN A 78 0.28 7.91 10.31
C GLN A 78 0.63 6.86 9.24
N HIS A 79 0.80 7.32 8.01
CA HIS A 79 1.21 6.50 6.88
C HIS A 79 2.35 7.19 6.13
N LEU A 80 3.39 6.42 5.78
CA LEU A 80 4.58 6.90 5.09
C LEU A 80 4.93 5.98 3.92
N LEU A 81 5.32 6.58 2.79
CA LEU A 81 5.89 5.83 1.67
C LEU A 81 7.41 5.74 1.79
N LEU A 82 7.97 4.54 1.63
CA LEU A 82 9.41 4.31 1.51
C LEU A 82 9.74 3.83 0.10
N LEU A 83 10.26 4.72 -0.73
CA LEU A 83 10.69 4.42 -2.09
C LEU A 83 12.07 3.75 -2.07
N ASN A 84 12.06 2.41 -2.10
CA ASN A 84 13.26 1.59 -2.11
C ASN A 84 13.88 1.52 -3.52
N LYS A 85 15.15 1.09 -3.58
CA LYS A 85 15.99 1.09 -4.81
C LYS A 85 16.18 2.50 -5.39
N ALA A 86 16.21 3.52 -4.53
CA ALA A 86 16.31 4.91 -4.98
C ALA A 86 17.58 5.20 -5.80
N ASP A 87 18.61 4.35 -5.72
CA ASP A 87 19.80 4.38 -6.56
C ASP A 87 19.52 4.25 -8.06
N PHE A 88 18.38 3.69 -8.45
CA PHE A 88 17.92 3.67 -9.85
C PHE A 88 17.37 5.03 -10.32
N LEU A 89 17.13 5.98 -9.41
CA LEU A 89 16.65 7.31 -9.74
C LEU A 89 17.80 8.33 -9.75
N SER A 90 17.83 9.16 -10.79
CA SER A 90 18.67 10.36 -10.80
C SER A 90 18.20 11.37 -9.73
N PRO A 91 19.07 12.28 -9.28
CA PRO A 91 18.68 13.33 -8.34
C PRO A 91 17.45 14.13 -8.79
N ASP A 92 17.37 14.49 -10.08
CA ASP A 92 16.23 15.21 -10.65
C ASP A 92 14.92 14.39 -10.57
N LEU A 93 14.98 13.09 -10.87
CA LEU A 93 13.80 12.23 -10.77
C LEU A 93 13.33 12.09 -9.32
N ARG A 94 14.25 11.97 -8.35
CA ARG A 94 13.91 11.96 -6.93
C ARG A 94 13.21 13.25 -6.52
N GLN A 95 13.70 14.41 -6.96
CA GLN A 95 13.06 15.69 -6.66
C GLN A 95 11.65 15.79 -7.26
N ARG A 96 11.46 15.33 -8.50
CA ARG A 96 10.15 15.31 -9.15
C ARG A 96 9.15 14.41 -8.41
N TRP A 97 9.58 13.20 -8.02
CA TRP A 97 8.73 12.32 -7.21
C TRP A 97 8.42 12.91 -5.83
N ALA A 98 9.41 13.52 -5.18
CA ALA A 98 9.20 14.18 -3.89
C ALA A 98 8.19 15.33 -3.99
N ALA A 99 8.27 16.15 -5.03
CA ALA A 99 7.31 17.22 -5.30
C ALA A 99 5.91 16.65 -5.57
N TYR A 100 5.82 15.63 -6.45
CA TYR A 100 4.58 14.97 -6.82
C TYR A 100 3.79 14.44 -5.61
N PHE A 101 4.47 13.76 -4.67
CA PHE A 101 3.83 13.22 -3.45
C PHE A 101 3.52 14.31 -2.42
N ARG A 102 4.42 15.31 -2.26
CA ARG A 102 4.19 16.45 -1.36
C ARG A 102 2.94 17.24 -1.74
N GLU A 103 2.74 17.52 -3.03
CA GLU A 103 1.54 18.20 -3.54
C GLU A 103 0.24 17.44 -3.21
N ARG A 104 0.32 16.13 -3.00
CA ARG A 104 -0.81 15.26 -2.64
C ARG A 104 -0.93 15.02 -1.13
N GLY A 105 -0.09 15.69 -0.32
CA GLY A 105 -0.08 15.52 1.14
C GLY A 105 0.34 14.11 1.57
N VAL A 106 1.27 13.49 0.83
CA VAL A 106 1.79 12.15 1.10
C VAL A 106 3.26 12.26 1.48
N ASP A 107 3.59 11.78 2.68
CA ASP A 107 4.97 11.74 3.14
C ASP A 107 5.73 10.61 2.43
N VAL A 108 6.94 10.93 1.97
CA VAL A 108 7.79 9.99 1.23
C VAL A 108 9.26 10.10 1.65
N LEU A 109 9.89 8.95 1.85
CA LEU A 109 11.34 8.80 2.04
C LEU A 109 11.93 7.96 0.92
N PHE A 110 13.16 8.27 0.52
CA PHE A 110 13.92 7.49 -0.46
C PHE A 110 14.97 6.67 0.24
N PHE A 111 15.08 5.39 -0.12
CA PHE A 111 16.04 4.47 0.48
C PHE A 111 16.70 3.57 -0.58
N SER A 112 17.95 3.20 -0.36
CA SER A 112 18.67 2.24 -1.19
C SER A 112 19.37 1.23 -0.29
N ALA A 113 18.75 0.05 -0.13
CA ALA A 113 19.31 -1.01 0.69
C ALA A 113 20.72 -1.46 0.26
N LEU A 114 21.08 -1.30 -1.01
CA LEU A 114 22.41 -1.65 -1.53
C LEU A 114 23.51 -0.66 -1.14
N ARG A 115 23.17 0.58 -0.80
CA ARG A 115 24.13 1.63 -0.43
C ARG A 115 24.18 1.91 1.07
N GLU A 116 23.15 1.51 1.80
CA GLU A 116 22.95 1.81 3.22
C GLU A 116 23.33 0.62 4.14
N LEU A 117 23.85 -0.47 3.56
CA LEU A 117 24.47 -1.62 4.25
C LEU A 117 26.00 -1.49 4.19
#